data_AF-A0A939HW65-F1
#
_entry.id   AF-A0A939HW65-F1
#
_cell.length_a   1.000
_cell.length_b   1.000
_cell.length_c   1.000
_cell.angle_alpha   90.00
_cell.angle_beta   90.00
_cell.angle_gamma   90.00
#
_symmetry.space_group_name_H-M   'P 1'
#
loop_
_entity.id
_entity.type
_entity.pdbx_description
1 polymer ?
#
loop_
_entity_poly.entity_id
_entity_poly.type
_entity_poly.pdbx_seq_one_letter_code
_entity_poly.pdbx_strand_id
1 'polypeptide(L)'
;MEVIKSGTCRAVKYNPENPKNFSNPEDGYAWEYARNEAVILTTGQRETKVSSKSAPRPLRIRKRMGDTDLLTLAEQIYWLSLMQVGTTQTVRLPITTYYADRAASRALKDLLPSGMQRDRRLWFL
;
A
#
# COMPACT_ATOMS: atom_id res chain seq x y z
N MET A 1 6.79 5.19 -11.73
CA MET A 1 5.80 4.13 -11.42
C MET A 1 4.66 4.77 -10.64
N GLU A 2 3.44 4.24 -10.75
CA GLU A 2 2.24 4.77 -10.10
C GLU A 2 1.67 3.74 -9.11
N VAL A 3 1.22 4.21 -7.94
CA VAL A 3 0.47 3.42 -6.95
C VAL A 3 -0.99 3.86 -6.97
N ILE A 4 -1.89 2.97 -7.36
CA ILE A 4 -3.32 3.23 -7.55
C ILE A 4 -4.11 2.55 -6.42
N LYS A 5 -4.79 3.36 -5.61
CA LYS A 5 -5.54 2.91 -4.41
C LYS A 5 -7.00 2.53 -4.66
N SER A 6 -7.58 3.00 -5.76
CA SER A 6 -8.99 2.87 -6.12
C SER A 6 -9.18 2.06 -7.40
N GLY A 7 -10.38 1.48 -7.56
CA GLY A 7 -10.75 0.72 -8.77
C GLY A 7 -10.14 -0.69 -8.85
N THR A 8 -9.41 -1.14 -7.82
CA THR A 8 -8.90 -2.52 -7.74
C THR A 8 -9.97 -3.50 -7.28
N CYS A 9 -10.03 -4.65 -7.94
CA CYS A 9 -10.83 -5.79 -7.47
C CYS A 9 -10.38 -6.22 -6.07
N ARG A 10 -11.32 -6.71 -5.25
CA ARG A 10 -10.99 -7.25 -3.92
C ARG A 10 -10.32 -8.61 -4.07
N ALA A 11 -9.36 -8.90 -3.21
CA ALA A 11 -8.70 -10.20 -3.19
C ALA A 11 -9.37 -11.12 -2.16
N VAL A 12 -9.56 -12.37 -2.55
CA VAL A 12 -10.06 -13.45 -1.69
C VAL A 12 -9.21 -14.69 -1.93
N LYS A 13 -8.96 -15.48 -0.88
CA LYS A 13 -8.29 -16.77 -0.98
C LYS A 13 -9.36 -17.83 -1.22
N TYR A 14 -9.24 -18.55 -2.33
CA TYR A 14 -10.11 -19.67 -2.68
C TYR A 14 -9.66 -20.93 -1.94
N ASN A 15 -10.61 -21.66 -1.35
CA ASN A 15 -10.37 -22.97 -0.74
C ASN A 15 -10.93 -24.07 -1.66
N PRO A 16 -10.09 -24.93 -2.26
CA PRO A 16 -10.54 -26.00 -3.14
C PRO A 16 -11.35 -27.08 -2.43
N GLU A 17 -11.14 -27.30 -1.13
CA GLU A 17 -11.86 -28.32 -0.34
C GLU A 17 -13.26 -27.86 0.07
N ASN A 18 -13.49 -26.55 0.13
CA ASN A 18 -14.80 -25.97 0.39
C ASN A 18 -15.03 -24.73 -0.49
N PRO A 19 -15.48 -24.92 -1.74
CA PRO A 19 -15.57 -23.84 -2.74
C PRO A 19 -16.58 -22.74 -2.40
N LYS A 20 -17.43 -22.93 -1.39
CA LYS A 20 -18.35 -21.90 -0.88
C LYS A 20 -17.74 -21.04 0.21
N ASN A 21 -16.55 -21.39 0.71
CA ASN A 21 -15.89 -20.69 1.80
C ASN A 21 -14.71 -19.87 1.27
N PHE A 22 -14.84 -18.55 1.34
CA PHE A 22 -13.78 -17.60 0.98
C PHE A 22 -13.16 -17.06 2.26
N SER A 23 -11.82 -16.99 2.29
CA SER A 23 -11.10 -16.36 3.38
C SER A 23 -10.31 -15.15 2.89
N ASN A 24 -9.96 -14.26 3.82
CA ASN A 24 -9.08 -13.15 3.51
C ASN A 24 -7.65 -13.70 3.30
N PRO A 25 -6.96 -13.31 2.21
CA PRO A 25 -5.55 -13.64 2.04
C PRO A 25 -4.68 -12.95 3.10
N GLU A 26 -3.48 -13.46 3.30
CA GLU A 26 -2.45 -12.75 4.07
C GLU A 26 -1.90 -11.57 3.24
N ASP A 27 -1.14 -10.71 3.88
CA ASP A 27 -0.38 -9.64 3.21
C ASP A 27 0.85 -10.22 2.47
N GLY A 28 1.50 -9.39 1.65
CA GLY A 28 2.74 -9.75 0.94
C GLY A 28 2.54 -10.46 -0.40
N TYR A 29 1.33 -10.95 -0.73
CA TYR A 29 1.10 -11.52 -2.06
C TYR A 29 1.03 -10.43 -3.14
N ALA A 30 1.71 -10.68 -4.26
CA ALA A 30 1.65 -9.88 -5.46
C ALA A 30 1.55 -10.75 -6.71
N TRP A 31 0.91 -10.25 -7.76
CA TRP A 31 0.81 -10.91 -9.05
C TRP A 31 0.70 -9.90 -10.19
N GLU A 32 1.13 -10.31 -11.38
CA GLU A 32 0.91 -9.53 -12.60
C GLU A 32 -0.58 -9.56 -12.97
N TYR A 33 -1.12 -8.40 -13.29
CA TYR A 33 -2.54 -8.24 -13.62
C TYR A 33 -2.75 -7.94 -15.10
N ALA A 34 -1.87 -7.12 -15.69
CA ALA A 34 -1.90 -6.78 -17.09
C ALA A 34 -0.51 -6.33 -17.55
N ARG A 35 -0.37 -6.00 -18.84
CA ARG A 35 0.89 -5.45 -19.37
C ARG A 35 1.27 -4.20 -18.58
N ASN A 36 2.45 -4.20 -17.98
CA ASN A 36 2.97 -3.12 -17.13
C ASN A 36 2.14 -2.84 -15.86
N GLU A 37 1.28 -3.77 -15.42
CA GLU A 37 0.50 -3.63 -14.21
C GLU A 37 0.59 -4.86 -13.31
N ALA A 38 0.77 -4.62 -12.01
CA ALA A 38 0.74 -5.66 -10.98
C ALA A 38 -0.24 -5.25 -9.87
N VAL A 39 -0.68 -6.23 -9.10
CA VAL A 39 -1.51 -6.04 -7.92
C VAL A 39 -0.75 -6.56 -6.71
N ILE A 40 -0.84 -5.84 -5.58
CA ILE A 40 -0.21 -6.20 -4.33
C ILE A 40 -1.14 -6.05 -3.13
N LEU A 41 -1.01 -6.98 -2.19
CA LEU A 41 -1.63 -6.95 -0.88
C LEU A 41 -0.64 -6.40 0.15
N THR A 42 -0.77 -5.11 0.48
CA THR A 42 -0.04 -4.49 1.62
C THR A 42 -0.77 -4.66 2.95
N THR A 43 -1.98 -5.22 2.92
CA THR A 43 -2.81 -5.53 4.09
C THR A 43 -3.52 -6.84 3.82
N GLY A 44 -3.63 -7.69 4.84
CA GLY A 44 -4.27 -9.00 4.78
C GLY A 44 -5.18 -9.26 5.97
N GLN A 45 -5.34 -10.54 6.30
CA GLN A 45 -6.22 -11.00 7.38
C GLN A 45 -5.91 -10.32 8.74
N ARG A 46 -4.63 -10.07 9.06
CA ARG A 46 -4.20 -9.47 10.33
C ARG A 46 -4.61 -8.01 10.50
N GLU A 47 -4.60 -7.23 9.42
CA GLU A 47 -5.04 -5.82 9.45
C GLU A 47 -6.56 -5.65 9.36
N THR A 48 -7.30 -6.72 9.03
CA THR A 48 -8.76 -6.66 8.91
C THR A 48 -9.46 -6.76 10.27
N LYS A 49 -8.97 -6.04 11.29
CA LYS A 49 -9.47 -6.09 12.67
C LYS A 49 -10.87 -5.48 12.86
N VAL A 50 -11.37 -4.71 11.88
CA VAL A 50 -12.68 -4.06 11.95
C VAL A 50 -13.83 -5.04 11.64
N SER A 51 -13.58 -6.06 10.81
CA SER A 51 -14.54 -7.14 10.53
C SER A 51 -13.85 -8.22 9.71
N SER A 52 -13.89 -9.47 10.16
CA SER A 52 -13.45 -10.65 9.40
C SER A 52 -14.17 -10.82 8.04
N LYS A 53 -15.23 -10.03 7.80
CA LYS A 53 -16.00 -10.02 6.54
C LYS A 53 -15.54 -8.95 5.54
N SER A 54 -14.59 -8.07 5.88
CA SER A 54 -14.11 -7.06 4.94
C SER A 54 -12.92 -7.59 4.15
N ALA A 55 -13.11 -7.92 2.87
CA ALA A 55 -11.98 -8.39 2.06
C ALA A 55 -10.92 -7.28 1.89
N PRO A 56 -9.62 -7.61 1.97
CA PRO A 56 -8.55 -6.65 1.83
C PRO A 56 -8.64 -5.94 0.47
N ARG A 57 -8.21 -4.68 0.45
CA ARG A 57 -8.23 -3.85 -0.75
C ARG A 57 -6.81 -3.79 -1.31
N PRO A 58 -6.51 -4.47 -2.42
CA PRO A 58 -5.18 -4.45 -3.01
C PRO A 58 -4.82 -3.06 -3.52
N LEU A 59 -3.52 -2.81 -3.68
CA LEU A 59 -3.01 -1.70 -4.47
C LEU A 59 -2.70 -2.19 -5.88
N ARG A 60 -3.02 -1.39 -6.88
CA ARG A 60 -2.56 -1.62 -8.24
C ARG A 60 -1.32 -0.79 -8.51
N ILE A 61 -0.35 -1.40 -9.15
CA ILE A 61 0.94 -0.84 -9.48
C ILE A 61 0.98 -0.72 -10.98
N ARG A 62 1.37 0.45 -11.50
CA ARG A 62 1.56 0.65 -12.93
C ARG A 62 2.97 1.14 -13.22
N LYS A 63 3.71 0.38 -14.04
CA LYS A 63 5.01 0.79 -14.55
C LYS A 63 4.81 1.63 -15.82
N ARG A 64 5.22 2.89 -15.78
CA ARG A 64 5.19 3.79 -16.96
C ARG A 64 6.46 3.70 -17.79
N MET A 65 7.60 3.66 -17.10
CA MET A 65 8.95 3.64 -17.68
C MET A 65 9.89 3.04 -16.63
N GLY A 66 11.00 2.43 -17.10
CA GLY A 66 12.04 1.84 -16.27
C GLY A 66 12.19 0.34 -16.44
N ASP A 67 13.39 -0.15 -16.14
CA ASP A 67 13.81 -1.52 -16.42
C ASP A 67 13.54 -2.49 -15.27
N THR A 68 13.21 -1.98 -14.08
CA THR A 68 12.87 -2.80 -12.92
C THR A 68 11.62 -3.65 -13.21
N ASP A 69 11.69 -4.91 -12.78
CA ASP A 69 10.59 -5.86 -12.90
C ASP A 69 9.37 -5.44 -12.05
N LEU A 70 8.17 -5.80 -12.51
CA LEU A 70 6.92 -5.43 -11.84
C LEU A 70 6.78 -6.05 -10.45
N LEU A 71 7.18 -7.31 -10.27
CA LEU A 71 7.08 -7.99 -8.98
C LEU A 71 8.15 -7.47 -8.03
N THR A 72 9.35 -7.13 -8.53
CA THR A 72 10.35 -6.39 -7.72
C THR A 72 9.82 -5.03 -7.25
N LEU A 73 9.15 -4.27 -8.13
CA LEU A 73 8.51 -3.02 -7.73
C LEU A 73 7.41 -3.25 -6.69
N ALA A 74 6.62 -4.31 -6.84
CA ALA A 74 5.61 -4.70 -5.86
C ALA A 74 6.26 -5.00 -4.50
N GLU A 75 7.30 -5.82 -4.48
CA GLU A 75 8.04 -6.15 -3.26
C GLU A 75 8.56 -4.89 -2.55
N GLN A 76 9.17 -3.96 -3.30
CA GLN A 76 9.64 -2.69 -2.76
C GLN A 76 8.51 -1.85 -2.14
N ILE A 77 7.33 -1.81 -2.76
CA ILE A 77 6.16 -1.13 -2.20
C ILE A 77 5.72 -1.78 -0.89
N TYR A 78 5.71 -3.12 -0.84
CA TYR A 78 5.37 -3.84 0.38
C TYR A 78 6.32 -3.47 1.51
N TRP A 79 7.63 -3.56 1.27
CA TRP A 79 8.62 -3.16 2.27
C TRP A 79 8.44 -1.71 2.72
N LEU A 80 8.23 -0.79 1.77
CA LEU A 80 7.96 0.62 2.08
C LEU A 80 6.65 0.84 2.85
N SER A 81 5.68 -0.06 2.76
CA SER A 81 4.43 0.01 3.53
C SER A 81 4.61 -0.40 5.00
N LEU A 82 5.65 -1.21 5.27
CA LEU A 82 6.03 -1.62 6.62
C LEU A 82 6.95 -0.62 7.34
N MET A 83 7.61 0.29 6.60
CA MET A 83 8.61 1.23 7.12
C MET A 83 8.02 2.48 7.83
N GLN A 84 6.72 2.51 8.09
CA GLN A 84 6.09 3.61 8.81
C GLN A 84 6.69 3.78 10.21
N VAL A 85 6.96 5.03 10.58
CA VAL A 85 7.50 5.41 11.91
C VAL A 85 6.41 6.14 12.70
N GLY A 86 6.32 5.89 14.00
CA GLY A 86 5.38 6.56 14.90
C GLY A 86 4.06 5.81 15.16
N THR A 87 3.87 4.64 14.55
CA THR A 87 2.82 3.69 14.92
C THR A 87 3.34 2.26 14.73
N THR A 88 2.82 1.31 15.51
CA THR A 88 3.07 -0.12 15.33
C THR A 88 2.14 -0.75 14.29
N GLN A 89 1.17 0.00 13.78
CA GLN A 89 0.24 -0.46 12.75
C GLN A 89 0.83 -0.26 11.36
N THR A 90 0.67 -1.27 10.51
CA THR A 90 1.04 -1.23 9.10
C THR A 90 0.16 -0.22 8.36
N VAL A 91 0.78 0.60 7.50
CA VAL A 91 0.06 1.54 6.63
C VAL A 91 -0.15 0.89 5.28
N ARG A 92 -1.36 1.05 4.73
CA ARG A 92 -1.67 0.44 3.42
C ARG A 92 -0.80 1.00 2.28
N LEU A 93 -0.50 2.30 2.31
CA LEU A 93 0.27 2.98 1.26
C LEU A 93 1.77 2.96 1.61
N PRO A 94 2.68 2.83 0.62
CA PRO A 94 4.11 2.94 0.89
C PRO A 94 4.44 4.32 1.48
N ILE A 95 5.43 4.38 2.39
CA ILE A 95 5.81 5.63 3.07
C ILE A 95 6.10 6.79 2.09
N THR A 96 6.58 6.50 0.88
CA THR A 96 6.86 7.50 -0.16
C THR A 96 5.60 8.27 -0.57
N THR A 97 4.46 7.58 -0.69
CA THR A 97 3.16 8.21 -0.98
C THR A 97 2.47 8.68 0.29
N TYR A 98 2.52 7.88 1.36
CA TYR A 98 1.83 8.19 2.61
C TYR A 98 2.37 9.45 3.28
N TYR A 99 3.70 9.62 3.37
CA TYR A 99 4.30 10.82 3.95
C TYR A 99 4.13 12.05 3.08
N ALA A 100 4.14 11.89 1.75
CA ALA A 100 3.82 12.99 0.84
C ALA A 100 2.38 13.50 1.08
N ASP A 101 1.41 12.59 1.24
CA ASP A 101 0.01 12.92 1.52
C ASP A 101 -0.17 13.61 2.89
N ARG A 102 0.52 13.12 3.95
CA ARG A 102 0.52 13.78 5.26
C ARG A 102 1.16 15.15 5.23
N ALA A 103 2.29 15.30 4.54
CA ALA A 103 2.98 16.57 4.39
C ALA A 103 2.08 17.58 3.66
N ALA A 104 1.45 17.19 2.56
CA ALA A 104 0.48 18.04 1.85
C ALA A 104 -0.69 18.46 2.75
N SER A 105 -1.23 17.52 3.54
CA SER A 105 -2.33 17.79 4.48
C SER A 105 -1.93 18.75 5.61
N ARG A 106 -0.69 18.70 6.09
CA ARG A 106 -0.15 19.60 7.13
C ARG A 106 0.22 20.96 6.53
N ALA A 107 0.75 20.99 5.31
CA ALA A 107 1.04 22.21 4.57
C ALA A 107 -0.23 23.05 4.36
N LEU A 108 -1.33 22.41 3.98
CA LEU A 108 -2.63 23.08 3.78
C LEU A 108 -3.20 23.71 5.07
N LYS A 109 -2.72 23.27 6.23
CA LYS A 109 -3.11 23.81 7.55
C LYS A 109 -2.07 24.80 8.10
N ASP A 110 -1.08 25.18 7.30
CA ASP A 110 0.05 26.03 7.71
C ASP A 110 0.82 25.48 8.92
N LEU A 111 0.85 24.14 9.07
CA LEU A 111 1.53 23.44 10.18
C LEU A 111 2.96 23.01 9.83
N LEU A 112 3.50 23.45 8.69
CA LEU A 112 4.86 23.14 8.26
C LEU A 112 5.73 24.40 8.21
N PRO A 113 7.03 24.29 8.54
CA PRO A 113 7.95 25.41 8.47
C PRO A 113 8.14 25.90 7.02
N SER A 114 8.02 27.21 6.82
CA SER A 114 8.18 27.87 5.53
C SER A 114 9.65 27.94 5.10
N GLY A 115 9.94 27.79 3.80
CA GLY A 115 11.29 27.98 3.25
C GLY A 115 12.33 26.89 3.58
N MET A 116 11.90 25.77 4.17
CA MET A 116 12.79 24.66 4.55
C MET A 116 13.13 23.78 3.34
N GLN A 117 14.41 23.64 3.01
CA GLN A 117 14.86 22.82 1.87
C GLN A 117 15.10 21.34 2.22
N ARG A 118 15.68 21.06 3.39
CA ARG A 118 15.95 19.70 3.86
C ARG A 118 16.20 19.68 5.37
N ASP A 119 15.53 18.78 6.07
CA ASP A 119 15.72 18.55 7.51
C ASP A 119 15.72 17.03 7.77
N ARG A 120 16.33 16.59 8.88
CA ARG A 120 16.28 15.23 9.39
C ARG A 120 15.01 14.96 10.20
N ARG A 121 14.33 16.01 10.68
CA ARG A 121 13.08 15.90 11.44
C ARG A 121 11.89 15.68 10.51
N LEU A 122 10.96 14.84 10.95
CA LEU A 122 9.72 14.54 10.22
C LEU A 122 8.55 15.36 10.78
N TRP A 123 8.46 16.63 10.39
CA TRP A 123 7.46 17.59 10.88
C TRP A 123 6.00 17.23 10.56
N PHE A 124 5.80 16.36 9.57
CA PHE A 124 4.48 15.92 9.13
C PHE A 124 3.94 14.69 9.88
N LEU A 125 4.72 14.13 10.81
CA LEU A 125 4.27 13.02 11.65
C LEU A 125 3.21 13.44 12.68
#